data_AF-A0A6I2U9R0-F1
#
_entry.id   AF-A0A6I2U9R0-F1
#
_cell.length_a   1.000
_cell.length_b   1.000
_cell.length_c   1.000
_cell.angle_alpha   90.00
_cell.angle_beta   90.00
_cell.angle_gamma   90.00
#
_symmetry.space_group_name_H-M   'P 1'
#
loop_
_entity.id
_entity.type
_entity.pdbx_description
1 polymer ?
#
loop_
_entity_poly.entity_id
_entity_poly.type
_entity_poly.pdbx_seq_one_letter_code
_entity_poly.pdbx_strand_id
1 'polypeptide(L)'
;MAWLDMTFTISNELNGNPSVSCLVKGRKVYDIRTGITAYSTNPALCLRDFLLSKRYGLGKWFTADMLDTDSWIEAADYCDEQITFLDGQGAKVTAKRYELNMVIDSKRTGLEWVQEILANFCGYLVYSGGKLKLKIEKQTPVSYKFTDDNCFDLKISPLALSETPNRYEVTIIDPLNNWAAVKCICDDYADQKERQRIVTKAVSLEGVTSQNQALRLARFYRDYNLVCPIQLSFTTGMQGMHLEPGDVVTVSYHGVFKDMPIRINEIKETNKGTFEISGRQYNDTIYGDILGGGIHWYNYSTMQTPLVGEIPEVINLQAVDDTYVLKDGTKNSTIKLTWEKPSGYQFTSSYTIDYSLDDGATWIAAGSTRETNFSFPARMYWTHLIRVRVENTVGRLSAGEKTSVYVSGKNNPP
;
A
#
# COMPACT_ATOMS: atom_id res chain seq x y z
N MET A 1 32.82 -9.54 -3.72
CA MET A 1 33.67 -8.31 -3.65
C MET A 1 34.37 -8.14 -4.97
N ALA A 2 34.01 -7.06 -5.67
CA ALA A 2 34.86 -6.47 -6.70
C ALA A 2 35.77 -5.47 -5.99
N TRP A 3 37.03 -5.40 -6.39
CA TRP A 3 37.98 -4.41 -5.91
C TRP A 3 38.33 -3.50 -7.08
N LEU A 4 38.37 -2.20 -6.85
CA LEU A 4 38.84 -1.22 -7.80
C LEU A 4 40.22 -0.76 -7.29
N ASP A 5 41.27 -1.11 -8.02
CA ASP A 5 42.62 -0.63 -7.76
C ASP A 5 42.94 0.52 -8.73
N MET A 6 43.33 1.67 -8.20
CA MET A 6 43.60 2.87 -8.97
C MET A 6 44.83 3.58 -8.42
N THR A 7 45.73 3.95 -9.33
CA THR A 7 46.91 4.74 -9.00
C THR A 7 46.70 6.16 -9.51
N PHE A 8 46.81 7.15 -8.62
CA PHE A 8 46.74 8.57 -8.97
C PHE A 8 48.13 9.17 -8.97
N THR A 9 48.48 9.92 -10.01
CA THR A 9 49.68 10.76 -10.01
C THR A 9 49.36 12.07 -9.31
N ILE A 10 50.09 12.39 -8.25
CA ILE A 10 49.92 13.64 -7.51
C ILE A 10 50.25 14.82 -8.44
N SER A 11 49.30 15.74 -8.59
CA SER A 11 49.46 16.99 -9.33
C SER A 11 48.95 18.17 -8.49
N ASN A 12 49.31 19.40 -8.86
CA ASN A 12 48.79 20.61 -8.20
C ASN A 12 47.27 20.79 -8.35
N GLU A 13 46.61 19.99 -9.19
CA GLU A 13 45.16 20.00 -9.44
C GLU A 13 44.39 19.05 -8.50
N LEU A 14 45.08 18.12 -7.83
CA LEU A 14 44.52 17.19 -6.86
C LEU A 14 44.77 17.69 -5.44
N ASN A 15 43.77 18.38 -4.86
CA ASN A 15 43.82 18.80 -3.46
C ASN A 15 42.93 17.90 -2.59
N GLY A 16 43.55 16.92 -1.90
CA GLY A 16 42.88 15.95 -1.04
C GLY A 16 42.68 14.56 -1.68
N ASN A 17 41.93 13.71 -0.99
CA ASN A 17 41.62 12.35 -1.48
C ASN A 17 40.62 12.43 -2.64
N PRO A 18 40.93 11.87 -3.83
CA PRO A 18 40.01 11.89 -4.96
C PRO A 18 38.75 11.08 -4.66
N SER A 19 37.59 11.62 -5.04
CA SER A 19 36.35 10.84 -5.13
C SER A 19 36.32 10.12 -6.47
N VAL A 20 35.98 8.83 -6.46
CA VAL A 20 35.88 8.02 -7.68
C VAL A 20 34.47 7.50 -7.84
N SER A 21 33.90 7.75 -9.03
CA SER A 21 32.67 7.14 -9.48
C SER A 21 32.97 6.28 -10.69
N CYS A 22 32.42 5.07 -10.74
CA CYS A 22 32.58 4.17 -11.87
C CYS A 22 31.25 3.51 -12.23
N LEU A 23 31.05 3.22 -13.51
CA LEU A 23 29.93 2.41 -13.98
C LEU A 23 30.36 0.95 -13.98
N VAL A 24 29.66 0.13 -13.20
CA VAL A 24 30.01 -1.28 -13.02
C VAL A 24 28.97 -2.14 -13.73
N LYS A 25 29.46 -3.09 -14.55
CA LYS A 25 28.62 -4.18 -15.04
C LYS A 25 28.53 -5.26 -13.96
N GLY A 26 27.30 -5.67 -13.66
CA GLY A 26 27.02 -6.68 -12.63
C GLY A 26 27.69 -8.03 -12.87
N ARG A 27 27.55 -8.93 -11.90
CA ARG A 27 28.16 -10.27 -11.96
C ARG A 27 27.45 -11.17 -12.97
N LYS A 28 28.19 -12.17 -13.48
CA LYS A 28 27.59 -13.29 -14.21
C LYS A 28 26.89 -14.21 -13.20
N VAL A 29 25.68 -14.65 -13.54
CA VAL A 29 24.85 -15.56 -12.74
C VAL A 29 24.50 -16.77 -13.60
N TYR A 30 24.27 -17.91 -12.94
CA TYR A 30 23.88 -19.15 -13.61
C TYR A 30 22.37 -19.15 -13.91
N ASP A 31 21.99 -19.22 -15.18
CA ASP A 31 20.60 -19.38 -15.59
C ASP A 31 20.23 -20.87 -15.63
N ILE A 32 19.31 -21.26 -14.74
CA ILE A 32 18.84 -22.65 -14.59
C ILE A 32 18.03 -23.14 -15.80
N ARG A 33 17.48 -22.24 -16.62
CA ARG A 33 16.68 -22.59 -17.81
C ARG A 33 17.58 -23.02 -18.97
N THR A 34 18.73 -22.36 -19.10
CA THR A 34 19.64 -22.55 -20.24
C THR A 34 20.92 -23.31 -19.88
N GLY A 35 21.27 -23.39 -18.59
CA GLY A 35 22.53 -23.97 -18.13
C GLY A 35 23.76 -23.07 -18.35
N ILE A 36 23.56 -21.80 -18.71
CA ILE A 36 24.64 -20.87 -19.06
C ILE A 36 24.89 -19.87 -17.93
N THR A 37 26.17 -19.64 -17.61
CA THR A 37 26.58 -18.55 -16.69
C THR A 37 26.93 -17.30 -17.49
N ALA A 38 26.04 -16.30 -17.45
CA ALA A 38 26.18 -15.04 -18.19
C ALA A 38 25.74 -13.85 -17.33
N TYR A 39 26.06 -12.63 -17.79
CA TYR A 39 25.52 -11.43 -17.16
C TYR A 39 24.00 -11.40 -17.37
N SER A 40 23.25 -11.18 -16.30
CA SER A 40 21.79 -11.05 -16.34
C SER A 40 21.32 -10.06 -15.28
N THR A 41 20.29 -9.30 -15.63
CA THR A 41 19.53 -8.41 -14.75
C THR A 41 18.27 -9.08 -14.20
N ASN A 42 18.05 -10.36 -14.49
CA ASN A 42 16.86 -11.09 -14.04
C ASN A 42 16.89 -11.26 -12.51
N PRO A 43 15.94 -10.66 -11.76
CA PRO A 43 15.96 -10.68 -10.29
C PRO A 43 15.88 -12.09 -9.70
N ALA A 44 15.13 -13.01 -10.31
CA ALA A 44 15.03 -14.39 -9.82
C ALA A 44 16.39 -15.11 -9.90
N LEU A 45 17.12 -14.93 -11.00
CA LEU A 45 18.46 -15.51 -11.17
C LEU A 45 19.48 -14.83 -10.24
N CYS A 46 19.41 -13.52 -10.07
CA CYS A 46 20.26 -12.77 -9.14
C CYS A 46 20.03 -13.20 -7.69
N LEU A 47 18.77 -13.35 -7.25
CA LEU A 47 18.43 -13.84 -5.92
C LEU A 47 18.93 -15.28 -5.73
N ARG A 48 18.80 -16.14 -6.73
CA ARG A 48 19.31 -17.51 -6.68
C ARG A 48 20.83 -17.54 -6.47
N ASP A 49 21.57 -16.71 -7.21
CA ASP A 49 23.03 -16.60 -7.05
C ASP A 49 23.40 -16.08 -5.65
N PHE A 50 22.63 -15.12 -5.10
CA PHE A 50 22.82 -14.64 -3.74
C PHE A 50 22.58 -15.75 -2.71
N LEU A 51 21.48 -16.51 -2.82
CA LEU A 51 21.19 -17.61 -1.90
C LEU A 51 22.25 -18.70 -1.92
N LEU A 52 22.83 -19.01 -3.08
CA LEU A 52 23.80 -20.10 -3.23
C LEU A 52 25.25 -19.66 -3.08
N SER A 53 25.54 -18.37 -3.04
CA SER A 53 26.92 -17.89 -2.94
C SER A 53 27.49 -18.05 -1.53
N LYS A 54 28.55 -18.86 -1.40
CA LYS A 54 29.34 -18.97 -0.17
C LYS A 54 30.20 -17.74 0.13
N ARG A 55 30.44 -16.87 -0.87
CA ARG A 55 31.39 -15.76 -0.76
C ARG A 55 30.76 -14.49 -0.21
N TYR A 56 29.53 -14.20 -0.61
CA TYR A 56 28.90 -12.90 -0.31
C TYR A 56 27.40 -13.01 0.02
N GLY A 57 26.83 -14.22 -0.03
CA GLY A 57 25.42 -14.46 0.24
C GLY A 57 25.20 -15.62 1.21
N LEU A 58 24.15 -16.41 0.97
CA LEU A 58 23.66 -17.40 1.95
C LEU A 58 24.07 -18.85 1.66
N GLY A 59 25.07 -19.07 0.80
CA GLY A 59 25.46 -20.42 0.34
C GLY A 59 26.07 -21.33 1.40
N LYS A 60 26.26 -20.84 2.64
CA LYS A 60 26.57 -21.67 3.80
C LYS A 60 25.34 -22.43 4.34
N TRP A 61 24.15 -21.86 4.16
CA TRP A 61 22.89 -22.39 4.68
C TRP A 61 22.01 -23.01 3.60
N PHE A 62 22.09 -22.51 2.37
CA PHE A 62 21.30 -23.02 1.24
C PHE A 62 22.16 -23.74 0.22
N THR A 63 21.64 -24.86 -0.29
CA THR A 63 22.17 -25.60 -1.43
C THR A 63 21.17 -25.58 -2.59
N ALA A 64 21.64 -25.88 -3.81
CA ALA A 64 20.78 -25.89 -4.99
C ALA A 64 19.62 -26.89 -4.84
N ASP A 65 19.87 -28.03 -4.18
CA ASP A 65 18.86 -29.07 -3.94
C ASP A 65 17.76 -28.64 -2.96
N MET A 66 17.94 -27.56 -2.19
CA MET A 66 16.88 -27.03 -1.33
C MET A 66 15.89 -26.14 -2.10
N LEU A 67 16.27 -25.69 -3.30
CA LEU A 67 15.42 -24.85 -4.13
C LEU A 67 14.54 -25.70 -5.05
N ASP A 68 13.30 -25.27 -5.24
CA ASP A 68 12.36 -25.91 -6.16
C ASP A 68 12.62 -25.41 -7.60
N THR A 69 13.26 -26.22 -8.45
CA THR A 69 13.70 -25.76 -9.78
C THR A 69 12.58 -25.12 -10.61
N ASP A 70 11.38 -25.68 -10.60
CA ASP A 70 10.28 -25.26 -11.46
C ASP A 70 9.76 -23.87 -11.09
N SER A 71 9.53 -23.59 -9.80
CA SER A 71 9.10 -22.26 -9.34
C SER A 71 10.14 -21.17 -9.65
N TRP A 72 11.43 -21.49 -9.57
CA TRP A 72 12.49 -20.54 -9.91
C TRP A 72 12.58 -20.29 -11.42
N ILE A 73 12.31 -21.30 -12.26
CA ILE A 73 12.19 -21.15 -13.72
C ILE A 73 11.00 -20.25 -14.05
N GLU A 74 9.83 -20.54 -13.48
CA GLU A 74 8.60 -19.78 -13.70
C GLU A 74 8.76 -18.30 -13.29
N ALA A 75 9.41 -18.05 -12.15
CA ALA A 75 9.73 -16.70 -11.70
C ALA A 75 10.69 -15.99 -12.66
N ALA A 76 11.73 -16.69 -13.16
CA ALA A 76 12.67 -16.12 -14.11
C ALA A 76 12.00 -15.78 -15.45
N ASP A 77 11.13 -16.65 -15.97
CA ASP A 77 10.37 -16.40 -17.20
C ASP A 77 9.42 -15.22 -17.06
N TYR A 78 8.72 -15.12 -15.92
CA TYR A 78 7.85 -13.98 -15.65
C TYR A 78 8.63 -12.65 -15.60
N CYS A 79 9.82 -12.64 -15.02
CA CYS A 79 10.65 -11.42 -14.98
C CYS A 79 11.15 -10.99 -16.37
N ASP A 80 11.45 -11.95 -17.25
CA ASP A 80 11.94 -11.69 -18.61
C ASP A 80 10.82 -11.43 -19.63
N GLU A 81 9.55 -11.56 -19.25
CA GLU A 81 8.41 -11.28 -20.12
C GLU A 81 8.48 -9.85 -20.68
N GLN A 82 8.24 -9.70 -21.98
CA GLN A 82 8.26 -8.40 -22.63
C GLN A 82 6.94 -7.66 -22.41
N ILE A 83 7.02 -6.53 -21.73
CA ILE A 83 5.91 -5.62 -21.53
C ILE A 83 6.03 -4.43 -22.49
N THR A 84 4.91 -3.97 -23.03
CA THR A 84 4.87 -2.78 -23.90
C THR A 84 4.09 -1.67 -23.21
N PHE A 85 4.69 -0.49 -23.13
CA PHE A 85 4.10 0.71 -22.55
C PHE A 85 4.41 1.93 -23.40
N LEU A 86 3.77 3.05 -23.10
CA LEU A 86 4.09 4.34 -23.72
C LEU A 86 5.11 5.06 -22.84
N ASP A 87 6.19 5.57 -23.43
CA ASP A 87 7.11 6.46 -22.73
C ASP A 87 6.49 7.84 -22.47
N GLY A 88 7.26 8.72 -21.82
CA GLY A 88 6.82 10.10 -21.54
C GLY A 88 6.56 10.95 -22.79
N GLN A 89 6.99 10.48 -23.97
CA GLN A 89 6.79 11.12 -25.27
C GLN A 89 5.65 10.44 -26.06
N GLY A 90 5.00 9.42 -25.51
CA GLY A 90 3.90 8.69 -26.14
C GLY A 90 4.35 7.63 -27.16
N ALA A 91 5.65 7.31 -27.25
CA ALA A 91 6.14 6.25 -28.11
C ALA A 91 6.02 4.89 -27.41
N LYS A 92 5.70 3.84 -28.18
CA LYS A 92 5.65 2.46 -27.66
C LYS A 92 7.08 1.97 -27.40
N VAL A 93 7.35 1.64 -26.15
CA VAL A 93 8.61 1.06 -25.69
C VAL A 93 8.32 -0.34 -25.15
N THR A 94 9.21 -1.28 -25.47
CA THR A 94 9.17 -2.65 -24.95
C THR A 94 10.36 -2.86 -24.03
N ALA A 95 10.11 -3.37 -22.83
CA ALA A 95 11.16 -3.74 -21.87
C ALA A 95 10.79 -5.05 -21.18
N LYS A 96 11.74 -5.63 -20.45
CA LYS A 96 11.45 -6.76 -19.56
C LYS A 96 10.54 -6.32 -18.42
N ARG A 97 9.75 -7.25 -17.89
CA ARG A 97 8.81 -7.01 -16.79
C ARG A 97 9.51 -6.48 -15.56
N TYR A 98 10.59 -7.14 -15.14
CA TYR A 98 11.39 -6.76 -13.97
C TYR A 98 12.89 -6.95 -14.23
N GLU A 99 13.66 -5.92 -13.87
CA GLU A 99 15.11 -5.96 -13.84
C GLU A 99 15.64 -5.59 -12.45
N LEU A 100 16.84 -6.07 -12.12
CA LEU A 100 17.54 -5.83 -10.87
C LEU A 100 18.98 -5.37 -11.13
N ASN A 101 19.28 -4.15 -10.71
CA ASN A 101 20.57 -3.49 -10.83
C ASN A 101 21.07 -3.02 -9.44
N MET A 102 21.08 -3.94 -8.48
CA MET A 102 21.41 -3.65 -7.09
C MET A 102 22.91 -3.72 -6.79
N VAL A 103 23.39 -2.82 -5.94
CA VAL A 103 24.74 -2.83 -5.37
C VAL A 103 24.68 -3.28 -3.91
N ILE A 104 25.47 -4.29 -3.55
CA ILE A 104 25.61 -4.77 -2.17
C ILE A 104 26.95 -4.27 -1.63
N ASP A 105 26.92 -3.13 -0.95
CA ASP A 105 28.10 -2.45 -0.39
C ASP A 105 28.03 -2.23 1.13
N SER A 106 26.88 -2.50 1.75
CA SER A 106 26.66 -2.30 3.18
C SER A 106 26.51 -3.64 3.93
N LYS A 107 26.78 -3.61 5.24
CA LYS A 107 26.62 -4.77 6.11
C LYS A 107 25.18 -4.83 6.64
N ARG A 108 24.37 -5.68 6.02
CA ARG A 108 23.01 -6.05 6.46
C ARG A 108 22.93 -7.57 6.66
N THR A 109 21.95 -8.05 7.41
CA THR A 109 21.69 -9.49 7.54
C THR A 109 21.29 -10.08 6.19
N GLY A 110 21.53 -11.37 5.98
CA GLY A 110 21.16 -12.00 4.71
C GLY A 110 19.64 -12.03 4.48
N LEU A 111 18.83 -12.07 5.54
CA LEU A 111 17.37 -11.97 5.43
C LEU A 111 16.95 -10.58 4.93
N GLU A 112 17.54 -9.50 5.46
CA GLU A 112 17.29 -8.14 4.99
C GLU A 112 17.66 -8.00 3.51
N TRP A 113 18.80 -8.56 3.07
CA TRP A 113 19.17 -8.57 1.66
C TRP A 113 18.20 -9.36 0.78
N VAL A 114 17.72 -10.51 1.25
CA VAL A 114 16.70 -11.29 0.53
C VAL A 114 15.41 -10.48 0.40
N GLN A 115 14.94 -9.84 1.48
CA GLN A 115 13.74 -9.00 1.46
C GLN A 115 13.90 -7.80 0.52
N GLU A 116 15.05 -7.14 0.56
CA GLU A 116 15.37 -6.02 -0.33
C GLU A 116 15.36 -6.45 -1.80
N ILE A 117 16.02 -7.55 -2.14
CA ILE A 117 16.00 -8.09 -3.52
C ILE A 117 14.57 -8.43 -3.95
N LEU A 118 13.79 -9.13 -3.11
CA LEU A 118 12.40 -9.53 -3.39
C LEU A 118 11.47 -8.34 -3.65
N ALA A 119 11.65 -7.24 -2.92
CA ALA A 119 10.83 -6.02 -3.04
C ALA A 119 10.91 -5.37 -4.44
N ASN A 120 12.01 -5.58 -5.18
CA ASN A 120 12.24 -4.97 -6.49
C ASN A 120 11.43 -5.63 -7.63
N PHE A 121 10.75 -6.76 -7.37
CA PHE A 121 9.98 -7.51 -8.37
C PHE A 121 8.72 -8.20 -7.81
N CYS A 122 8.24 -7.73 -6.66
CA CYS A 122 7.10 -8.32 -5.92
C CYS A 122 7.25 -9.84 -5.66
N GLY A 123 8.48 -10.29 -5.41
CA GLY A 123 8.76 -11.68 -5.09
C GLY A 123 8.45 -12.01 -3.63
N TYR A 124 8.18 -13.28 -3.35
CA TYR A 124 8.17 -13.84 -2.00
C TYR A 124 8.61 -15.31 -2.02
N LEU A 125 9.11 -15.80 -0.88
CA LEU A 125 9.59 -17.16 -0.74
C LEU A 125 8.58 -18.00 0.07
N VAL A 126 8.32 -19.22 -0.39
CA VAL A 126 7.45 -20.18 0.28
C VAL A 126 8.22 -21.46 0.52
N TYR A 127 8.24 -21.95 1.76
CA TYR A 127 8.83 -23.25 2.08
C TYR A 127 7.70 -24.29 2.17
N SER A 128 7.65 -25.19 1.18
CA SER A 128 6.57 -26.18 1.04
C SER A 128 7.13 -27.44 0.38
N GLY A 129 6.66 -28.63 0.80
CA GLY A 129 7.14 -29.90 0.27
C GLY A 129 8.65 -30.16 0.47
N GLY A 130 9.24 -29.56 1.51
CA GLY A 130 10.69 -29.66 1.78
C GLY A 130 11.58 -28.84 0.84
N LYS A 131 11.00 -27.97 0.02
CA LYS A 131 11.70 -27.10 -0.93
C LYS A 131 11.34 -25.64 -0.73
N LEU A 132 12.30 -24.77 -1.01
CA LEU A 132 12.12 -23.33 -1.05
C LEU A 132 11.72 -22.89 -2.47
N LYS A 133 10.46 -22.48 -2.61
CA LYS A 133 9.86 -21.99 -3.84
C LYS A 133 9.98 -20.47 -3.92
N LEU A 134 10.31 -19.94 -5.10
CA LEU A 134 10.21 -18.51 -5.39
C LEU A 134 8.89 -18.25 -6.12
N LYS A 135 8.04 -17.41 -5.54
CA LYS A 135 6.80 -16.96 -6.17
C LYS A 135 6.86 -15.46 -6.42
N ILE A 136 6.11 -15.00 -7.40
CA ILE A 136 5.93 -13.58 -7.70
C ILE A 136 4.45 -13.26 -7.58
N GLU A 137 4.16 -12.12 -6.98
CA GLU A 137 2.82 -11.58 -6.85
C GLU A 137 2.26 -11.25 -8.24
N LYS A 138 1.43 -12.16 -8.78
CA LYS A 138 0.81 -12.08 -10.10
C LYS A 138 -0.64 -12.58 -10.07
N GLN A 139 -1.35 -12.44 -11.18
CA GLN A 139 -2.70 -12.99 -11.31
C GLN A 139 -2.65 -14.52 -11.17
N THR A 140 -3.46 -15.07 -10.26
CA THR A 140 -3.51 -16.50 -9.95
C THR A 140 -4.97 -16.97 -10.00
N PRO A 141 -5.27 -18.11 -10.66
CA PRO A 141 -6.61 -18.66 -10.66
C PRO A 141 -7.02 -19.16 -9.27
N VAL A 142 -8.33 -19.21 -9.02
CA VAL A 142 -8.89 -19.77 -7.77
C VAL A 142 -8.60 -21.27 -7.72
N SER A 143 -7.91 -21.73 -6.68
CA SER A 143 -7.57 -23.14 -6.45
C SER A 143 -8.63 -23.87 -5.60
N TYR A 144 -9.33 -23.17 -4.71
CA TYR A 144 -10.32 -23.78 -3.82
C TYR A 144 -11.44 -22.80 -3.42
N LYS A 145 -12.60 -23.35 -3.06
CA LYS A 145 -13.77 -22.58 -2.60
C LYS A 145 -14.21 -23.03 -1.22
N PHE A 146 -14.04 -22.16 -0.24
CA PHE A 146 -14.55 -22.32 1.10
C PHE A 146 -15.99 -21.82 1.22
N THR A 147 -16.79 -22.54 2.00
CA THR A 147 -18.21 -22.29 2.27
C THR A 147 -18.48 -22.50 3.76
N ASP A 148 -19.71 -22.26 4.20
CA ASP A 148 -20.15 -22.48 5.58
C ASP A 148 -19.85 -23.91 6.11
N ASP A 149 -19.72 -24.89 5.21
CA ASP A 149 -19.46 -26.29 5.58
C ASP A 149 -18.00 -26.56 5.99
N ASN A 150 -17.07 -25.71 5.59
CA ASN A 150 -15.62 -25.95 5.76
C ASN A 150 -14.82 -24.70 6.15
N CYS A 151 -15.48 -23.57 6.39
CA CYS A 151 -14.91 -22.35 6.93
C CYS A 151 -15.50 -22.09 8.32
N PHE A 152 -14.68 -22.17 9.35
CA PHE A 152 -15.08 -21.98 10.74
C PHE A 152 -14.32 -20.81 11.37
N ASP A 153 -14.89 -20.21 12.42
CA ASP A 153 -14.23 -19.17 13.24
C ASP A 153 -13.65 -18.01 12.43
N LEU A 154 -14.39 -17.52 11.41
CA LEU A 154 -13.93 -16.43 10.55
C LEU A 154 -13.68 -15.16 11.37
N LYS A 155 -12.46 -14.64 11.30
CA LYS A 155 -12.04 -13.35 11.84
C LYS A 155 -11.70 -12.42 10.69
N ILE A 156 -12.14 -11.18 10.80
CA ILE A 156 -11.94 -10.14 9.80
C ILE A 156 -11.15 -9.01 10.44
N SER A 157 -10.06 -8.63 9.80
CA SER A 157 -9.14 -7.59 10.22
C SER A 157 -8.92 -6.63 9.06
N PRO A 158 -9.68 -5.51 8.97
CA PRO A 158 -9.42 -4.51 7.95
C PRO A 158 -8.10 -3.78 8.23
N LEU A 159 -7.41 -3.37 7.17
CA LEU A 159 -6.23 -2.52 7.26
C LEU A 159 -6.59 -1.17 7.88
N ALA A 160 -5.65 -0.61 8.65
CA ALA A 160 -5.78 0.73 9.17
C ALA A 160 -5.76 1.76 8.02
N LEU A 161 -6.38 2.92 8.22
CA LEU A 161 -6.37 3.99 7.23
C LEU A 161 -4.94 4.37 6.78
N SER A 162 -3.99 4.42 7.72
CA SER A 162 -2.57 4.67 7.47
C SER A 162 -1.89 3.62 6.59
N GLU A 163 -2.49 2.43 6.48
CA GLU A 163 -2.00 1.31 5.65
C GLU A 163 -2.72 1.21 4.31
N THR A 164 -3.63 2.14 4.02
CA THR A 164 -4.35 2.27 2.74
C THR A 164 -3.96 3.56 2.01
N PRO A 165 -2.68 3.72 1.60
CA PRO A 165 -2.20 4.94 0.97
C PRO A 165 -2.85 5.18 -0.40
N ASN A 166 -3.22 6.43 -0.65
CA ASN A 166 -3.71 6.92 -1.94
C ASN A 166 -2.65 7.76 -2.69
N ARG A 167 -1.44 7.85 -2.13
CA ARG A 167 -0.22 8.31 -2.79
C ARG A 167 0.93 7.36 -2.45
N TYR A 168 1.59 6.82 -3.46
CA TYR A 168 2.78 5.98 -3.30
C TYR A 168 3.99 6.67 -3.95
N GLU A 169 5.05 6.88 -3.17
CA GLU A 169 6.31 7.44 -3.64
C GLU A 169 7.38 6.35 -3.65
N VAL A 170 7.96 6.08 -4.82
CA VAL A 170 9.06 5.12 -4.99
C VAL A 170 10.31 5.88 -5.38
N THR A 171 11.33 5.82 -4.53
CA THR A 171 12.65 6.41 -4.81
C THR A 171 13.54 5.37 -5.49
N ILE A 172 14.15 5.75 -6.61
CA ILE A 172 15.09 4.92 -7.38
C ILE A 172 16.37 5.68 -7.70
N ILE A 173 17.42 4.96 -8.11
CA ILE A 173 18.62 5.55 -8.71
C ILE A 173 18.49 5.48 -10.23
N ASP A 174 18.37 6.64 -10.88
CA ASP A 174 17.99 6.71 -12.29
C ASP A 174 19.19 7.04 -13.22
N PRO A 175 19.58 6.13 -14.13
CA PRO A 175 20.63 6.37 -15.11
C PRO A 175 20.35 7.55 -16.05
N LEU A 176 19.08 7.86 -16.36
CA LEU A 176 18.71 8.99 -17.22
C LEU A 176 18.96 10.34 -16.55
N ASN A 177 19.02 10.35 -15.21
CA ASN A 177 19.29 11.52 -14.39
C ASN A 177 20.70 11.45 -13.78
N ASN A 178 21.69 10.96 -14.53
CA ASN A 178 23.09 10.83 -14.09
C ASN A 178 23.26 10.04 -12.78
N TRP A 179 22.47 8.97 -12.60
CA TRP A 179 22.48 8.14 -11.38
C TRP A 179 22.09 8.90 -10.11
N ALA A 180 21.31 9.97 -10.24
CA ALA A 180 20.72 10.66 -9.10
C ALA A 180 19.50 9.90 -8.55
N ALA A 181 19.19 10.14 -7.27
CA ALA A 181 17.95 9.65 -6.67
C ALA A 181 16.74 10.42 -7.23
N VAL A 182 15.79 9.70 -7.80
CA VAL A 182 14.56 10.25 -8.40
C VAL A 182 13.34 9.63 -7.72
N LYS A 183 12.34 10.45 -7.42
CA LYS A 183 11.05 10.00 -6.89
C LYS A 183 10.04 9.79 -8.02
N CYS A 184 9.58 8.56 -8.16
CA CYS A 184 8.44 8.19 -9.01
C CYS A 184 7.17 8.19 -8.14
N ILE A 185 6.14 8.95 -8.54
CA ILE A 185 4.93 9.15 -7.73
C ILE A 185 3.73 8.53 -8.45
N CYS A 186 2.91 7.80 -7.70
CA CYS A 186 1.68 7.21 -8.17
C CYS A 186 0.51 7.67 -7.28
N ASP A 187 -0.39 8.48 -7.84
CA ASP A 187 -1.51 9.12 -7.16
C ASP A 187 -2.85 8.47 -7.52
N ASP A 188 -3.72 8.28 -6.53
CA ASP A 188 -5.15 8.06 -6.76
C ASP A 188 -5.93 9.35 -6.46
N TYR A 189 -6.10 10.19 -7.48
CA TYR A 189 -6.81 11.47 -7.33
C TYR A 189 -8.29 11.30 -7.00
N ALA A 190 -8.91 10.17 -7.38
CA ALA A 190 -10.32 9.93 -7.09
C ALA A 190 -10.52 9.67 -5.60
N ASP A 191 -9.72 8.78 -5.01
CA ASP A 191 -9.74 8.49 -3.58
C ASP A 191 -9.28 9.70 -2.74
N GLN A 192 -8.26 10.44 -3.19
CA GLN A 192 -7.84 11.69 -2.53
C GLN A 192 -8.97 12.72 -2.48
N LYS A 193 -9.80 12.80 -3.53
CA LYS A 193 -10.98 13.68 -3.55
C LYS A 193 -12.09 13.16 -2.64
N GLU A 194 -12.32 11.86 -2.59
CA GLU A 194 -13.34 11.23 -1.75
C GLU A 194 -13.01 11.36 -0.25
N ARG A 195 -11.76 11.05 0.14
CA ARG A 195 -11.30 11.16 1.54
C ARG A 195 -10.91 12.58 1.94
N GLN A 196 -10.77 13.50 0.97
CA GLN A 196 -10.20 14.85 1.15
C GLN A 196 -8.88 14.85 1.92
N ARG A 197 -8.10 13.78 1.76
CA ARG A 197 -6.89 13.52 2.52
C ARG A 197 -5.89 12.78 1.64
N ILE A 198 -4.64 13.21 1.70
CA ILE A 198 -3.52 12.51 1.05
C ILE A 198 -2.83 11.64 2.10
N VAL A 199 -2.90 10.33 1.92
CA VAL A 199 -2.19 9.33 2.73
C VAL A 199 -1.01 8.84 1.89
N THR A 200 0.18 9.30 2.24
CA THR A 200 1.41 9.01 1.49
C THR A 200 2.18 7.86 2.11
N LYS A 201 2.62 6.92 1.28
CA LYS A 201 3.62 5.91 1.65
C LYS A 201 4.84 6.02 0.74
N ALA A 202 6.01 6.19 1.35
CA ALA A 202 7.28 6.30 0.64
C ALA A 202 8.09 5.01 0.82
N VAL A 203 8.67 4.52 -0.26
CA VAL A 203 9.54 3.32 -0.31
C VAL A 203 10.75 3.63 -1.18
N SER A 204 11.89 3.04 -0.85
CA SER A 204 13.09 3.08 -1.69
C SER A 204 13.29 1.70 -2.32
N LEU A 205 13.58 1.66 -3.62
CA LEU A 205 13.92 0.43 -4.33
C LEU A 205 15.35 0.56 -4.86
N GLU A 206 16.31 0.01 -4.12
CA GLU A 206 17.75 0.19 -4.42
C GLU A 206 18.20 -0.55 -5.70
N GLY A 207 17.40 -1.50 -6.20
CA GLY A 207 17.72 -2.30 -7.38
C GLY A 207 16.98 -1.90 -8.67
N VAL A 208 15.97 -1.03 -8.60
CA VAL A 208 15.24 -0.58 -9.79
C VAL A 208 15.90 0.67 -10.34
N THR A 209 16.21 0.67 -11.64
CA THR A 209 16.81 1.82 -12.36
C THR A 209 15.90 2.42 -13.42
N SER A 210 14.80 1.75 -13.78
CA SER A 210 13.80 2.24 -14.73
C SER A 210 12.63 2.91 -14.01
N GLN A 211 12.35 4.16 -14.36
CA GLN A 211 11.16 4.87 -13.87
C GLN A 211 9.86 4.12 -14.19
N ASN A 212 9.76 3.46 -15.35
CA ASN A 212 8.56 2.70 -15.73
C ASN A 212 8.33 1.48 -14.83
N GLN A 213 9.39 0.77 -14.44
CA GLN A 213 9.28 -0.35 -13.50
C GLN A 213 8.89 0.17 -12.11
N ALA A 214 9.50 1.27 -11.68
CA ALA A 214 9.18 1.91 -10.40
C ALA A 214 7.71 2.37 -10.34
N LEU A 215 7.18 2.99 -11.40
CA LEU A 215 5.79 3.41 -11.49
C LEU A 215 4.82 2.22 -11.52
N ARG A 216 5.17 1.12 -12.20
CA ARG A 216 4.36 -0.12 -12.19
C ARG A 216 4.30 -0.75 -10.81
N LEU A 217 5.44 -0.83 -10.10
CA LEU A 217 5.50 -1.30 -8.72
C LEU A 217 4.73 -0.36 -7.77
N ALA A 218 4.89 0.96 -7.91
CA ALA A 218 4.17 1.96 -7.12
C ALA A 218 2.65 1.82 -7.29
N ARG A 219 2.19 1.68 -8.54
CA ARG A 219 0.78 1.41 -8.86
C ARG A 219 0.31 0.11 -8.22
N PHE A 220 1.04 -0.99 -8.43
CA PHE A 220 0.68 -2.27 -7.85
C PHE A 220 0.53 -2.19 -6.32
N TYR A 221 1.50 -1.62 -5.61
CA TYR A 221 1.43 -1.52 -4.15
C TYR A 221 0.35 -0.56 -3.65
N ARG A 222 0.09 0.54 -4.37
CA ARG A 222 -1.05 1.42 -4.08
C ARG A 222 -2.35 0.65 -4.20
N ASP A 223 -2.59 0.02 -5.35
CA ASP A 223 -3.84 -0.67 -5.66
C ASP A 223 -4.04 -1.88 -4.74
N TYR A 224 -2.98 -2.65 -4.46
CA TYR A 224 -3.01 -3.73 -3.49
C TYR A 224 -3.40 -3.25 -2.08
N ASN A 225 -2.88 -2.10 -1.64
CA ASN A 225 -3.21 -1.55 -0.32
C ASN A 225 -4.58 -0.90 -0.23
N LEU A 226 -5.01 -0.24 -1.30
CA LEU A 226 -6.27 0.48 -1.34
C LEU A 226 -7.47 -0.46 -1.58
N VAL A 227 -7.33 -1.44 -2.47
CA VAL A 227 -8.43 -2.25 -3.01
C VAL A 227 -8.53 -3.62 -2.34
N CYS A 228 -7.44 -4.09 -1.73
CA CYS A 228 -7.43 -5.29 -0.91
C CYS A 228 -7.20 -4.98 0.58
N PRO A 229 -8.06 -4.17 1.23
CA PRO A 229 -7.86 -3.77 2.62
C PRO A 229 -8.28 -4.83 3.63
N ILE A 230 -8.98 -5.89 3.24
CA ILE A 230 -9.48 -6.89 4.18
C ILE A 230 -8.44 -8.00 4.35
N GLN A 231 -7.97 -8.19 5.58
CA GLN A 231 -7.33 -9.43 6.00
C GLN A 231 -8.35 -10.31 6.71
N LEU A 232 -8.23 -11.62 6.57
CA LEU A 232 -9.07 -12.55 7.29
C LEU A 232 -8.28 -13.77 7.72
N SER A 233 -8.75 -14.41 8.80
CA SER A 233 -8.32 -15.75 9.16
C SER A 233 -9.52 -16.63 9.48
N PHE A 234 -9.41 -17.92 9.20
CA PHE A 234 -10.44 -18.90 9.53
C PHE A 234 -9.80 -20.27 9.77
N THR A 235 -10.54 -21.12 10.46
CA THR A 235 -10.16 -22.51 10.68
C THR A 235 -10.84 -23.40 9.62
N THR A 236 -10.10 -24.37 9.10
CA THR A 236 -10.65 -25.42 8.23
C THR A 236 -10.13 -26.81 8.64
N GLY A 237 -10.77 -27.86 8.14
CA GLY A 237 -10.32 -29.25 8.31
C GLY A 237 -9.21 -29.63 7.33
N MET A 238 -9.16 -30.90 6.93
CA MET A 238 -8.12 -31.45 6.04
C MET A 238 -8.01 -30.76 4.66
N GLN A 239 -8.97 -29.94 4.28
CA GLN A 239 -8.94 -29.13 3.06
C GLN A 239 -7.74 -28.18 3.04
N GLY A 240 -7.22 -27.76 4.20
CA GLY A 240 -6.00 -26.94 4.26
C GLY A 240 -4.72 -27.64 3.76
N MET A 241 -4.69 -28.98 3.72
CA MET A 241 -3.46 -29.75 3.44
C MET A 241 -2.94 -29.62 2.01
N HIS A 242 -3.82 -29.40 1.03
CA HIS A 242 -3.44 -29.32 -0.39
C HIS A 242 -3.15 -27.88 -0.85
N LEU A 243 -3.26 -26.92 0.06
CA LEU A 243 -3.07 -25.50 -0.20
C LEU A 243 -1.68 -25.07 0.28
N GLU A 244 -1.16 -24.01 -0.32
CA GLU A 244 0.07 -23.37 0.13
C GLU A 244 -0.04 -21.83 0.13
N PRO A 245 0.82 -21.14 0.90
CA PRO A 245 0.95 -19.70 0.78
C PRO A 245 1.14 -19.25 -0.67
N GLY A 246 0.41 -18.20 -1.05
CA GLY A 246 0.32 -17.68 -2.41
C GLY A 246 -0.87 -18.20 -3.23
N ASP A 247 -1.54 -19.26 -2.80
CA ASP A 247 -2.74 -19.74 -3.48
C ASP A 247 -3.89 -18.75 -3.31
N VAL A 248 -4.76 -18.68 -4.33
CA VAL A 248 -5.98 -17.86 -4.29
C VAL A 248 -7.18 -18.77 -4.05
N VAL A 249 -7.96 -18.48 -3.03
CA VAL A 249 -9.18 -19.23 -2.67
C VAL A 249 -10.35 -18.26 -2.53
N THR A 250 -11.59 -18.75 -2.64
CA THR A 250 -12.78 -17.93 -2.36
C THR A 250 -13.41 -18.33 -1.04
N VAL A 251 -13.97 -17.37 -0.31
CA VAL A 251 -14.66 -17.59 0.97
C VAL A 251 -16.10 -17.10 0.88
N SER A 252 -17.04 -18.01 1.10
CA SER A 252 -18.44 -17.71 1.41
C SER A 252 -18.69 -18.05 2.88
N TYR A 253 -19.28 -17.14 3.65
CA TYR A 253 -19.46 -17.32 5.10
C TYR A 253 -20.74 -16.67 5.61
N HIS A 254 -21.73 -17.47 6.00
CA HIS A 254 -22.98 -17.14 6.68
C HIS A 254 -23.70 -15.87 6.17
N GLY A 255 -23.66 -15.64 4.85
CA GLY A 255 -24.25 -14.44 4.25
C GLY A 255 -23.58 -13.12 4.65
N VAL A 256 -22.33 -13.16 5.12
CA VAL A 256 -21.46 -11.98 5.31
C VAL A 256 -20.67 -11.70 4.03
N PHE A 257 -20.07 -12.76 3.49
CA PHE A 257 -19.35 -12.75 2.22
C PHE A 257 -19.91 -13.78 1.26
N LYS A 258 -19.91 -13.44 -0.03
CA LYS A 258 -20.20 -14.37 -1.11
C LYS A 258 -19.01 -14.43 -2.08
N ASP A 259 -18.40 -15.61 -2.16
CA ASP A 259 -17.29 -15.94 -3.05
C ASP A 259 -16.14 -14.91 -2.99
N MET A 260 -15.86 -14.34 -1.81
CA MET A 260 -14.81 -13.32 -1.68
C MET A 260 -13.43 -13.95 -1.90
N PRO A 261 -12.67 -13.53 -2.92
CA PRO A 261 -11.36 -14.09 -3.17
C PRO A 261 -10.32 -13.54 -2.18
N ILE A 262 -9.45 -14.43 -1.72
CA ILE A 262 -8.29 -14.12 -0.89
C ILE A 262 -7.05 -14.82 -1.40
N ARG A 263 -5.88 -14.21 -1.20
CA ARG A 263 -4.58 -14.84 -1.30
C ARG A 263 -4.13 -15.30 0.07
N ILE A 264 -3.72 -16.57 0.17
CA ILE A 264 -3.22 -17.15 1.41
C ILE A 264 -1.84 -16.57 1.73
N ASN A 265 -1.68 -16.01 2.93
CA ASN A 265 -0.41 -15.53 3.44
C ASN A 265 0.28 -16.60 4.29
N GLU A 266 -0.49 -17.28 5.14
CA GLU A 266 0.02 -18.27 6.08
C GLU A 266 -0.99 -19.42 6.24
N ILE A 267 -0.45 -20.63 6.39
CA ILE A 267 -1.21 -21.80 6.80
C ILE A 267 -0.51 -22.37 8.03
N LYS A 268 -1.26 -22.49 9.13
CA LYS A 268 -0.76 -23.01 10.39
C LYS A 268 -1.53 -24.26 10.78
N GLU A 269 -0.82 -25.37 10.89
CA GLU A 269 -1.41 -26.59 11.44
C GLU A 269 -1.66 -26.41 12.96
N THR A 270 -2.84 -26.82 13.40
CA THR A 270 -3.19 -26.87 14.82
C THR A 270 -3.22 -28.33 15.28
N ASN A 271 -3.00 -28.56 16.58
CA ASN A 271 -2.80 -29.88 17.21
C ASN A 271 -3.98 -30.89 17.09
N LYS A 272 -4.99 -30.61 16.27
CA LYS A 272 -6.23 -31.39 16.12
C LYS A 272 -6.56 -31.77 14.67
N GLY A 273 -5.59 -31.71 13.75
CA GLY A 273 -5.84 -32.00 12.33
C GLY A 273 -6.66 -30.92 11.61
N THR A 274 -6.66 -29.71 12.19
CA THR A 274 -7.25 -28.50 11.65
C THR A 274 -6.16 -27.54 11.21
N PHE A 275 -6.51 -26.63 10.31
CA PHE A 275 -5.60 -25.63 9.75
C PHE A 275 -6.20 -24.25 9.97
N GLU A 276 -5.40 -23.34 10.53
CA GLU A 276 -5.70 -21.92 10.52
C GLU A 276 -5.11 -21.32 9.23
N ILE A 277 -5.98 -20.82 8.36
CA ILE A 277 -5.60 -20.13 7.13
C ILE A 277 -5.74 -18.64 7.40
N SER A 278 -4.67 -17.89 7.16
CA SER A 278 -4.72 -16.43 7.13
C SER A 278 -4.41 -15.93 5.72
N GLY A 279 -5.14 -14.93 5.29
CA GLY A 279 -5.03 -14.41 3.95
C GLY A 279 -5.48 -12.96 3.86
N ARG A 280 -5.23 -12.39 2.68
CA ARG A 280 -5.65 -11.04 2.35
C ARG A 280 -6.54 -11.08 1.12
N GLN A 281 -7.50 -10.17 1.07
CA GLN A 281 -8.35 -9.98 -0.10
C GLN A 281 -7.53 -9.95 -1.39
N TYR A 282 -8.06 -10.58 -2.42
CA TYR A 282 -7.44 -10.65 -3.73
C TYR A 282 -8.30 -9.90 -4.75
N ASN A 283 -7.66 -9.23 -5.69
CA ASN A 283 -8.32 -8.58 -6.81
C ASN A 283 -7.47 -8.80 -8.05
N ASP A 284 -8.00 -9.52 -9.03
CA ASP A 284 -7.27 -9.88 -10.24
C ASP A 284 -6.99 -8.68 -11.17
N THR A 285 -7.74 -7.59 -11.05
CA THR A 285 -7.61 -6.41 -11.92
C THR A 285 -6.37 -5.56 -11.62
N ILE A 286 -5.70 -5.78 -10.47
CA ILE A 286 -4.53 -4.99 -10.07
C ILE A 286 -3.23 -5.42 -10.76
N TYR A 287 -3.20 -6.61 -11.38
CA TYR A 287 -1.98 -7.19 -11.97
C TYR A 287 -1.67 -6.77 -13.41
N GLY A 288 -2.46 -5.83 -13.97
CA GLY A 288 -2.19 -5.30 -15.31
C GLY A 288 -0.94 -4.40 -15.35
N ASP A 289 -0.27 -4.33 -16.50
CA ASP A 289 0.96 -3.54 -16.67
C ASP A 289 0.76 -2.09 -17.12
N ILE A 290 -0.48 -1.73 -17.45
CA ILE A 290 -0.82 -0.41 -17.98
C ILE A 290 -0.87 0.60 -16.83
N LEU A 291 -0.10 1.69 -16.94
CA LEU A 291 0.04 2.75 -15.94
C LEU A 291 -1.21 3.65 -15.76
N GLY A 292 -2.35 3.29 -16.32
CA GLY A 292 -3.61 4.06 -16.29
C GLY A 292 -4.87 3.20 -16.37
N GLY A 293 -4.78 1.91 -16.04
CA GLY A 293 -5.95 1.04 -15.97
C GLY A 293 -6.83 1.38 -14.77
N GLY A 294 -8.13 1.55 -15.01
CA GLY A 294 -9.11 1.77 -13.95
C GLY A 294 -9.16 0.59 -12.97
N ILE A 295 -9.20 0.90 -11.69
CA ILE A 295 -9.40 -0.08 -10.61
C ILE A 295 -10.87 -0.51 -10.61
N HIS A 296 -11.11 -1.82 -10.60
CA HIS A 296 -12.46 -2.34 -10.36
C HIS A 296 -12.64 -2.64 -8.89
N TRP A 297 -13.60 -1.95 -8.28
CA TRP A 297 -14.02 -2.16 -6.91
C TRP A 297 -15.09 -3.23 -6.87
N TYR A 298 -14.80 -4.33 -6.17
CA TYR A 298 -15.76 -5.41 -5.97
C TYR A 298 -16.32 -5.35 -4.56
N ASN A 299 -17.64 -5.38 -4.45
CA ASN A 299 -18.31 -5.60 -3.19
C ASN A 299 -18.67 -7.08 -3.04
N TYR A 300 -17.89 -7.79 -2.23
CA TYR A 300 -18.16 -9.19 -1.89
C TYR A 300 -19.01 -9.34 -0.63
N SER A 301 -19.32 -8.24 0.06
CA SER A 301 -20.17 -8.26 1.23
C SER A 301 -21.63 -8.06 0.84
N THR A 302 -22.48 -8.85 1.47
CA THR A 302 -23.95 -8.76 1.41
C THR A 302 -24.52 -7.81 2.47
N MET A 303 -23.66 -7.16 3.27
CA MET A 303 -24.03 -6.18 4.30
C MET A 303 -23.41 -4.80 4.00
N GLN A 304 -23.92 -3.74 4.65
CA GLN A 304 -23.29 -2.42 4.59
C GLN A 304 -21.91 -2.48 5.27
N THR A 305 -20.90 -1.90 4.64
CA THR A 305 -19.52 -1.89 5.15
C THR A 305 -18.98 -0.45 5.21
N PRO A 306 -17.83 -0.19 5.87
CA PRO A 306 -17.17 1.11 5.73
C PRO A 306 -16.78 1.43 4.27
N LEU A 307 -16.45 0.42 3.47
CA LEU A 307 -15.95 0.59 2.11
C LEU A 307 -17.07 0.81 1.09
N VAL A 308 -18.28 0.32 1.37
CA VAL A 308 -19.40 0.32 0.41
C VAL A 308 -20.71 0.75 1.06
N GLY A 309 -21.44 1.59 0.35
CA GLY A 309 -22.70 2.18 0.79
C GLY A 309 -22.58 3.66 1.12
N GLU A 310 -23.73 4.30 1.32
CA GLU A 310 -23.82 5.70 1.74
C GLU A 310 -23.44 5.84 3.22
N ILE A 311 -22.79 6.95 3.54
CA ILE A 311 -22.43 7.31 4.91
C ILE A 311 -23.53 8.26 5.39
N PRO A 312 -24.30 7.87 6.42
CA PRO A 312 -25.41 8.70 6.89
C PRO A 312 -24.89 9.96 7.59
N GLU A 313 -25.71 10.99 7.55
CA GLU A 313 -25.42 12.28 8.17
C GLU A 313 -25.68 12.27 9.68
N VAL A 314 -25.03 13.20 10.39
CA VAL A 314 -25.34 13.46 11.80
C VAL A 314 -26.79 13.91 11.94
N ILE A 315 -27.42 13.59 13.07
CA ILE A 315 -28.81 13.97 13.34
C ILE A 315 -28.84 15.09 14.40
N ASN A 316 -29.91 15.89 14.40
CA ASN A 316 -30.13 16.96 15.38
C ASN A 316 -28.96 17.97 15.49
N LEU A 317 -28.35 18.35 14.36
CA LEU A 317 -27.26 19.33 14.33
C LEU A 317 -27.76 20.72 14.75
N GLN A 318 -27.16 21.26 15.80
CA GLN A 318 -27.44 22.58 16.35
C GLN A 318 -26.17 23.42 16.45
N ALA A 319 -26.30 24.72 16.20
CA ALA A 319 -25.24 25.71 16.34
C ALA A 319 -25.73 26.88 17.18
N VAL A 320 -24.96 27.25 18.20
CA VAL A 320 -25.27 28.36 19.10
C VAL A 320 -24.06 29.29 19.17
N ASP A 321 -24.30 30.61 19.08
CA ASP A 321 -23.25 31.59 19.34
C ASP A 321 -23.05 31.78 20.85
N ASP A 322 -21.79 31.74 21.28
CA ASP A 322 -21.39 32.01 22.65
C ASP A 322 -20.34 33.11 22.64
N THR A 323 -20.75 34.31 23.06
CA THR A 323 -19.88 35.49 23.11
C THR A 323 -19.71 35.94 24.54
N TYR A 324 -18.45 36.02 24.99
CA TYR A 324 -18.09 36.55 26.30
C TYR A 324 -17.13 37.74 26.16
N VAL A 325 -17.16 38.60 27.17
CA VAL A 325 -16.31 39.80 27.25
C VAL A 325 -15.26 39.57 28.32
N LEU A 326 -13.99 39.69 27.96
CA LEU A 326 -12.87 39.62 28.89
C LEU A 326 -12.80 40.89 29.75
N LYS A 327 -12.11 40.82 30.89
CA LYS A 327 -11.98 41.94 31.84
C LYS A 327 -11.34 43.19 31.24
N ASP A 328 -10.62 43.05 30.12
CA ASP A 328 -10.00 44.12 29.35
C ASP A 328 -10.93 44.74 28.28
N GLY A 329 -12.17 44.26 28.16
CA GLY A 329 -13.15 44.70 27.17
C GLY A 329 -13.09 43.98 25.82
N THR A 330 -12.15 43.06 25.62
CA THR A 330 -12.04 42.27 24.39
C THR A 330 -13.21 41.27 24.30
N LYS A 331 -13.93 41.27 23.17
CA LYS A 331 -15.01 40.32 22.91
C LYS A 331 -14.48 39.09 22.17
N ASN A 332 -14.67 37.91 22.75
CA ASN A 332 -14.40 36.64 22.08
C ASN A 332 -15.71 35.94 21.76
N SER A 333 -15.93 35.65 20.48
CA SER A 333 -17.08 34.87 20.01
C SER A 333 -16.64 33.47 19.61
N THR A 334 -17.38 32.48 20.10
CA THR A 334 -17.21 31.07 19.78
C THR A 334 -18.54 30.54 19.26
N ILE A 335 -18.51 29.62 18.30
CA ILE A 335 -19.70 28.83 17.97
C ILE A 335 -19.58 27.48 18.66
N LYS A 336 -20.63 27.10 19.38
CA LYS A 336 -20.78 25.77 19.98
C LYS A 336 -21.70 24.93 19.11
N LEU A 337 -21.22 23.75 18.73
CA LEU A 337 -21.94 22.76 17.95
C LEU A 337 -22.28 21.56 18.80
N THR A 338 -23.49 21.04 18.63
CA THR A 338 -23.93 19.75 19.18
C THR A 338 -24.72 19.00 18.13
N TRP A 339 -24.57 17.69 18.10
CA TRP A 339 -25.34 16.79 17.24
C TRP A 339 -25.50 15.43 17.93
N GLU A 340 -26.18 14.51 17.27
CA GLU A 340 -26.23 13.12 17.69
C GLU A 340 -25.67 12.21 16.58
N LYS A 341 -25.23 11.03 16.99
CA LYS A 341 -24.65 10.03 16.08
C LYS A 341 -25.74 9.48 15.14
N PRO A 342 -25.44 9.25 13.85
CA PRO A 342 -26.37 8.59 12.94
C PRO A 342 -26.84 7.23 13.49
N SER A 343 -28.15 6.99 13.45
CA SER A 343 -28.74 5.75 13.94
C SER A 343 -28.29 4.55 13.10
N GLY A 344 -27.83 3.48 13.75
CA GLY A 344 -27.46 2.22 13.09
C GLY A 344 -26.11 2.19 12.37
N TYR A 345 -25.40 3.31 12.25
CA TYR A 345 -24.09 3.35 11.58
C TYR A 345 -22.94 3.09 12.55
N GLN A 346 -22.44 1.86 12.55
CA GLN A 346 -21.41 1.42 13.50
C GLN A 346 -19.99 1.85 13.10
N PHE A 347 -19.79 2.25 11.85
CA PHE A 347 -18.47 2.54 11.29
C PHE A 347 -18.01 4.00 11.47
N THR A 348 -18.68 4.79 12.30
CA THR A 348 -18.26 6.17 12.59
C THR A 348 -16.92 6.19 13.31
N SER A 349 -15.95 6.91 12.76
CA SER A 349 -14.62 7.11 13.35
C SER A 349 -14.47 8.49 13.98
N SER A 350 -14.89 9.53 13.26
CA SER A 350 -14.75 10.92 13.68
C SER A 350 -15.81 11.80 13.00
N TYR A 351 -15.87 13.07 13.39
CA TYR A 351 -16.63 14.12 12.72
C TYR A 351 -15.69 15.22 12.25
N THR A 352 -15.83 15.65 11.00
CA THR A 352 -15.10 16.79 10.43
C THR A 352 -16.02 17.98 10.32
N ILE A 353 -15.55 19.15 10.79
CA ILE A 353 -16.33 20.38 10.83
C ILE A 353 -15.67 21.39 9.89
N ASP A 354 -16.48 21.92 8.97
CA ASP A 354 -16.12 23.04 8.13
C ASP A 354 -17.14 24.16 8.29
N TYR A 355 -16.72 25.39 8.04
CA TYR A 355 -17.62 26.54 7.96
C TYR A 355 -17.34 27.38 6.70
N SER A 356 -18.34 28.15 6.30
CA SER A 356 -18.32 29.05 5.18
C SER A 356 -18.90 30.41 5.60
N LEU A 357 -18.30 31.47 5.08
CA LEU A 357 -18.74 32.86 5.28
C LEU A 357 -19.37 33.47 4.01
N ASP A 358 -19.46 32.68 2.94
CA ASP A 358 -19.88 33.07 1.60
C ASP A 358 -20.94 32.10 1.04
N ASP A 359 -21.82 31.64 1.93
CA ASP A 359 -22.97 30.76 1.62
C ASP A 359 -22.59 29.46 0.90
N GLY A 360 -21.44 28.90 1.26
CA GLY A 360 -20.96 27.60 0.80
C GLY A 360 -20.12 27.64 -0.47
N ALA A 361 -19.76 28.82 -0.99
CA ALA A 361 -18.85 28.96 -2.13
C ALA A 361 -17.41 28.55 -1.75
N THR A 362 -16.94 28.91 -0.55
CA THR A 362 -15.68 28.44 0.02
C THR A 362 -15.89 27.83 1.41
N TRP A 363 -15.19 26.72 1.68
CA TRP A 363 -15.25 26.00 2.94
C TRP A 363 -13.89 26.07 3.64
N ILE A 364 -13.91 26.45 4.91
CA ILE A 364 -12.74 26.56 5.79
C ILE A 364 -12.86 25.46 6.85
N ALA A 365 -11.81 24.68 7.03
CA ALA A 365 -11.76 23.64 8.06
C ALA A 365 -11.72 24.27 9.46
N ALA A 366 -12.68 23.91 10.31
CA ALA A 366 -12.69 24.29 11.73
C ALA A 366 -11.91 23.29 12.60
N GLY A 367 -11.94 22.01 12.22
CA GLY A 367 -11.24 20.92 12.90
C GLY A 367 -12.02 19.61 12.84
N SER A 368 -11.62 18.66 13.69
CA SER A 368 -12.26 17.34 13.80
C SER A 368 -12.38 16.91 15.26
N THR A 369 -13.38 16.10 15.57
CA THR A 369 -13.61 15.55 16.91
C THR A 369 -14.16 14.12 16.85
N ARG A 370 -14.01 13.36 17.94
CA ARG A 370 -14.71 12.08 18.13
C ARG A 370 -15.98 12.21 18.97
N GLU A 371 -16.11 13.33 19.66
CA GLU A 371 -17.27 13.66 20.48
C GLU A 371 -18.41 14.21 19.61
N THR A 372 -19.63 14.21 20.13
CA THR A 372 -20.81 14.78 19.43
C THR A 372 -21.00 16.28 19.70
N ASN A 373 -19.91 16.95 20.06
CA ASN A 373 -19.85 18.39 20.25
C ASN A 373 -18.49 18.94 19.80
N PHE A 374 -18.49 20.19 19.35
CA PHE A 374 -17.29 20.90 18.93
C PHE A 374 -17.45 22.41 19.14
N SER A 375 -16.35 23.12 19.35
CA SER A 375 -16.39 24.58 19.48
C SER A 375 -15.22 25.19 18.76
N PHE A 376 -15.47 26.28 18.02
CA PHE A 376 -14.44 26.99 17.28
C PHE A 376 -14.66 28.51 17.32
N PRO A 377 -13.58 29.31 17.21
CA PRO A 377 -13.67 30.77 17.17
C PRO A 377 -14.52 31.24 15.99
N ALA A 378 -15.33 32.27 16.21
CA ALA A 378 -16.29 32.75 15.22
C ALA A 378 -16.10 34.23 14.91
N ARG A 379 -16.39 34.62 13.67
CA ARG A 379 -16.31 36.01 13.22
C ARG A 379 -17.58 36.78 13.60
N MET A 380 -17.43 37.82 14.41
CA MET A 380 -18.59 38.64 14.84
C MET A 380 -19.25 39.35 13.66
N TYR A 381 -20.58 39.43 13.67
CA TYR A 381 -21.43 40.07 12.64
C TYR A 381 -21.43 39.36 11.28
N TRP A 382 -21.12 38.07 11.27
CA TRP A 382 -21.19 37.23 10.06
C TRP A 382 -22.08 36.01 10.31
N THR A 383 -22.84 35.63 9.27
CA THR A 383 -23.50 34.32 9.23
C THR A 383 -22.45 33.26 8.91
N HIS A 384 -22.35 32.24 9.75
CA HIS A 384 -21.52 31.07 9.50
C HIS A 384 -22.45 29.97 9.01
N LEU A 385 -22.26 29.53 7.77
CA LEU A 385 -22.82 28.27 7.29
C LEU A 385 -21.85 27.16 7.70
N ILE A 386 -22.34 26.18 8.46
CA ILE A 386 -21.52 25.15 9.08
C ILE A 386 -21.94 23.82 8.51
N ARG A 387 -20.96 22.94 8.27
CA ARG A 387 -21.18 21.58 7.81
C ARG A 387 -20.45 20.61 8.73
N VAL A 388 -21.17 19.62 9.24
CA VAL A 388 -20.61 18.52 10.03
C VAL A 388 -20.71 17.23 9.20
N ARG A 389 -19.57 16.61 8.94
CA ARG A 389 -19.45 15.38 8.15
C ARG A 389 -19.06 14.22 9.03
N VAL A 390 -19.67 13.07 8.79
CA VAL A 390 -19.28 11.80 9.40
C VAL A 390 -18.09 11.24 8.63
N GLU A 391 -16.98 11.00 9.31
CA GLU A 391 -15.85 10.25 8.78
C GLU A 391 -15.95 8.81 9.28
N ASN A 392 -15.95 7.84 8.37
CA ASN A 392 -15.97 6.44 8.75
C ASN A 392 -14.57 5.86 9.01
N THR A 393 -14.48 4.60 9.43
CA THR A 393 -13.20 3.95 9.78
C THR A 393 -12.19 3.83 8.64
N VAL A 394 -12.62 4.00 7.38
CA VAL A 394 -11.75 3.98 6.19
C VAL A 394 -11.55 5.39 5.60
N GLY A 395 -11.92 6.44 6.33
CA GLY A 395 -11.67 7.84 5.95
C GLY A 395 -12.59 8.41 4.87
N ARG A 396 -13.65 7.69 4.48
CA ARG A 396 -14.69 8.23 3.59
C ARG A 396 -15.58 9.20 4.38
N LEU A 397 -16.05 10.25 3.70
CA LEU A 397 -16.84 11.33 4.30
C LEU A 397 -18.30 11.29 3.81
N SER A 398 -19.24 11.58 4.70
CA SER A 398 -20.62 11.90 4.31
C SER A 398 -20.70 13.24 3.54
N ALA A 399 -21.85 13.52 2.91
CA ALA A 399 -22.06 14.79 2.20
C ALA A 399 -22.04 16.00 3.15
N GLY A 400 -22.47 15.79 4.39
CA GLY A 400 -22.41 16.70 5.52
C GLY A 400 -23.74 17.37 5.81
N GLU A 401 -24.23 17.21 7.04
CA GLU A 401 -25.38 17.96 7.55
C GLU A 401 -24.99 19.42 7.75
N LYS A 402 -25.89 20.33 7.39
CA LYS A 402 -25.62 21.77 7.41
C LYS A 402 -26.53 22.50 8.37
N THR A 403 -25.98 23.51 9.03
CA THR A 403 -26.75 24.48 9.83
C THR A 403 -26.12 25.86 9.69
N SER A 404 -26.85 26.91 10.02
CA SER A 404 -26.34 28.29 9.96
C SER A 404 -26.60 29.03 11.26
N VAL A 405 -25.63 29.83 11.69
CA VAL A 405 -25.77 30.70 12.86
C VAL A 405 -25.23 32.09 12.55
N TYR A 406 -25.99 33.12 12.91
CA TYR A 406 -25.54 34.50 12.84
C TYR A 406 -24.91 34.91 14.17
N VAL A 407 -23.63 35.26 14.15
CA VAL A 407 -22.89 35.60 15.37
C VAL A 407 -23.11 37.07 15.68
N SER A 408 -24.06 37.33 16.58
CA SER A 408 -24.54 38.68 16.88
C SER A 408 -23.62 39.47 17.81
N GLY A 409 -22.77 38.76 18.57
CA GLY A 409 -21.91 39.38 19.59
C GLY A 409 -22.67 39.83 20.85
N LYS A 410 -23.85 39.26 21.10
CA LYS A 410 -24.65 39.51 22.31
C LYS A 410 -23.96 38.90 23.53
N ASN A 411 -23.89 39.67 24.61
CA ASN A 411 -23.21 39.30 25.84
C ASN A 411 -24.03 38.25 26.59
N ASN A 412 -23.55 37.00 26.66
CA ASN A 412 -23.94 36.14 27.77
C ASN A 412 -23.04 36.49 28.96
N PRO A 413 -23.59 36.78 30.16
CA PRO A 413 -22.75 36.92 31.34
C PRO A 413 -21.99 35.61 31.60
N PRO A 414 -20.73 35.66 32.05
CA PRO A 414 -19.90 34.47 32.30
C PRO A 414 -20.46 33.56 33.40
#